data_AF-A0ABD5SYG3-F1
#
_entry.id   AF-A0ABD5SYG3-F1
#
_cell.length_a   1.000
_cell.length_b   1.000
_cell.length_c   1.000
_cell.angle_alpha   90.00
_cell.angle_beta   90.00
_cell.angle_gamma   90.00
#
_symmetry.space_group_name_H-M   'P 1'
#
loop_
_entity.id
_entity.type
_entity.pdbx_description
1 polymer ?
#
loop_
_entity_poly.entity_id
_entity_poly.type
_entity_poly.pdbx_seq_one_letter_code
_entity_poly.pdbx_strand_id
1 'polypeptide(L)'
;MASQTDFHQNLFQLYEHYVGEPDSSKDVYGYWLFIVGYIIGAAGVATFVIGYAGDGNSYTLIRLSGVTAATGLAFCLLGIVLMLPVRRRGIQASFVGLLISLAGVGFFGWAYPYNWRQLGTDYSVEVISVYTLGIGVIAGVTALVPVLTGQKGMFVEEEGKTEDPPILTGDAMESAQFAVFRDENGDWKWHVLHLEALAQSNESAVTRPDATEGIERVKSQISSAGLMELTTSAFRLYEDRDGTWQWTLARDDGSIVGSCAGEFDQRDGAEESVSFLKDRGPDADVIEIEGAAFTYEERRDQWYWQLVDDERAPLASSETGHSTQERAEDAAQTFAERFDQARVLDVEHVGVELCEQADGWTWRFVDADDEIVANSTDEFDSRRDAEKAAEALLPALESASVTVAGEPTYELYESGEEWRYRLVDDSEHVVARGPEGTPEHDGSAEWADQFAENAREADIVEIEDAEYEVYPAAGASAGGSAASTPDDDLPATV
;
A
#
# COMPACT_ATOMS: atom_id res chain seq x y z
N MET A 1 22.34 -2.35 -9.93
CA MET A 1 21.68 -3.49 -10.59
C MET A 1 20.22 -3.09 -10.70
N ALA A 2 19.72 -2.83 -11.91
CA ALA A 2 18.29 -2.55 -12.09
C ALA A 2 17.49 -3.79 -11.67
N SER A 3 16.45 -3.60 -10.86
CA SER A 3 15.56 -4.68 -10.47
C SER A 3 14.80 -5.19 -11.71
N GLN A 4 14.32 -6.43 -11.71
CA GLN A 4 13.53 -6.94 -12.85
C GLN A 4 12.29 -6.08 -13.14
N THR A 5 11.76 -5.43 -12.10
CA THR A 5 10.65 -4.48 -12.15
C THR A 5 11.00 -3.22 -12.93
N ASP A 6 12.18 -2.64 -12.71
CA ASP A 6 12.64 -1.45 -13.45
C ASP A 6 12.82 -1.73 -14.94
N PHE A 7 13.37 -2.91 -15.27
CA PHE A 7 13.56 -3.32 -16.66
C PHE A 7 12.23 -3.55 -17.37
N HIS A 8 11.27 -4.16 -16.67
CA HIS A 8 9.91 -4.38 -17.18
C HIS A 8 9.20 -3.06 -17.46
N GLN A 9 9.21 -2.13 -16.50
CA GLN A 9 8.58 -0.82 -16.62
C GLN A 9 9.18 -0.01 -17.78
N ASN A 10 10.50 0.00 -17.93
CA ASN A 10 11.17 0.73 -19.01
C ASN A 10 10.77 0.20 -20.39
N LEU A 11 10.67 -1.13 -20.54
CA LEU A 11 10.29 -1.78 -21.80
C LEU A 11 8.87 -1.37 -22.27
N PHE A 12 7.95 -1.23 -21.31
CA PHE A 12 6.55 -0.84 -21.54
C PHE A 12 6.43 0.65 -21.84
N GLN A 13 7.09 1.52 -21.07
CA GLN A 13 7.12 2.96 -21.32
C GLN A 13 7.66 3.28 -22.72
N LEU A 14 8.72 2.59 -23.14
CA LEU A 14 9.31 2.82 -24.45
C LEU A 14 8.38 2.31 -25.58
N TYR A 15 7.68 1.19 -25.37
CA TYR A 15 6.69 0.69 -26.33
C TYR A 15 5.51 1.65 -26.48
N GLU A 16 4.97 2.13 -25.35
CA GLU A 16 3.85 3.07 -25.34
C GLU A 16 4.21 4.39 -26.04
N HIS A 17 5.42 4.89 -25.82
CA HIS A 17 5.90 6.12 -26.47
C HIS A 17 6.04 6.01 -27.99
N TYR A 18 6.45 4.86 -28.53
CA TYR A 18 6.76 4.69 -29.95
C TYR A 18 5.69 3.94 -30.77
N VAL A 19 4.83 3.15 -30.12
CA VAL A 19 3.87 2.26 -30.78
C VAL A 19 2.43 2.58 -30.33
N GLY A 20 2.21 2.77 -29.03
CA GLY A 20 0.90 3.05 -28.42
C GLY A 20 0.56 2.10 -27.27
N GLU A 21 -0.65 2.23 -26.72
CA GLU A 21 -1.11 1.45 -25.57
C GLU A 21 -1.17 -0.06 -25.88
N PRO A 22 -0.53 -0.93 -25.08
CA PRO A 22 -0.53 -2.37 -25.32
C PRO A 22 -1.83 -3.04 -24.83
N ASP A 23 -2.43 -3.88 -25.68
CA ASP A 23 -3.58 -4.71 -25.31
C ASP A 23 -3.21 -5.89 -24.38
N SER A 24 -1.96 -6.34 -24.43
CA SER A 24 -1.47 -7.45 -23.58
C SER A 24 0.05 -7.39 -23.38
N SER A 25 0.53 -7.83 -22.22
CA SER A 25 1.96 -7.86 -21.89
C SER A 25 2.80 -8.63 -22.91
N LYS A 26 2.22 -9.66 -23.55
CA LYS A 26 2.89 -10.46 -24.59
C LYS A 26 3.22 -9.66 -25.84
N ASP A 27 2.46 -8.60 -26.15
CA ASP A 27 2.64 -7.82 -27.37
C ASP A 27 3.89 -6.94 -27.27
N VAL A 28 4.16 -6.40 -26.07
CA VAL A 28 5.39 -5.64 -25.76
C VAL A 28 6.62 -6.54 -25.86
N TYR A 29 6.58 -7.72 -25.23
CA TYR A 29 7.69 -8.68 -25.33
C TYR A 29 7.89 -9.18 -26.76
N GLY A 30 6.81 -9.41 -27.50
CA GLY A 30 6.84 -9.80 -28.91
C GLY A 30 7.51 -8.75 -29.79
N TYR A 31 7.20 -7.47 -29.57
CA TYR A 31 7.82 -6.35 -30.28
C TYR A 31 9.33 -6.29 -30.06
N TRP A 32 9.77 -6.28 -28.81
CA TRP A 32 11.20 -6.20 -28.51
C TRP A 32 11.97 -7.43 -28.96
N LEU A 33 11.37 -8.62 -28.86
CA LEU A 33 11.96 -9.84 -29.40
C LEU A 33 12.10 -9.80 -30.93
N PHE A 34 11.10 -9.24 -31.63
CA PHE A 34 11.17 -9.03 -33.08
C PHE A 34 12.29 -8.07 -33.47
N ILE A 35 12.42 -6.92 -32.78
CA ILE A 35 13.46 -5.92 -33.04
C ILE A 35 14.85 -6.49 -32.78
N VAL A 36 15.06 -7.16 -31.65
CA VAL A 36 16.35 -7.81 -31.31
C VAL A 36 16.68 -8.90 -32.33
N GLY A 37 15.70 -9.74 -32.68
CA GLY A 37 15.85 -10.76 -33.72
C GLY A 37 16.24 -10.15 -35.07
N TYR A 38 15.62 -9.02 -35.43
CA TYR A 38 15.87 -8.32 -36.69
C TYR A 38 17.30 -7.77 -36.73
N ILE A 39 17.76 -7.14 -35.64
CA ILE A 39 19.13 -6.62 -35.52
C ILE A 39 20.15 -7.75 -35.64
N ILE A 40 19.94 -8.87 -34.92
CA ILE A 40 20.82 -10.05 -34.97
C ILE A 40 20.84 -10.64 -36.40
N GLY A 41 19.67 -10.77 -37.02
CA GLY A 41 19.54 -11.30 -38.37
C GLY A 41 20.23 -10.43 -39.41
N ALA A 42 19.98 -9.11 -39.35
CA ALA A 42 20.60 -8.11 -40.22
C ALA A 42 22.12 -8.06 -40.05
N ALA A 43 22.62 -8.14 -38.81
CA ALA A 43 24.05 -8.21 -38.53
C ALA A 43 24.68 -9.48 -39.13
N GLY A 44 23.99 -10.62 -39.07
CA GLY A 44 24.42 -11.86 -39.71
C GLY A 44 24.52 -11.73 -41.22
N VAL A 45 23.49 -11.19 -41.88
CA VAL A 45 23.49 -10.94 -43.33
C VAL A 45 24.59 -9.94 -43.72
N ALA A 46 24.74 -8.84 -42.99
CA ALA A 46 25.80 -7.86 -43.23
C ALA A 46 27.20 -8.50 -43.12
N THR A 47 27.42 -9.34 -42.11
CA THR A 47 28.67 -10.08 -41.93
C THR A 47 28.94 -11.01 -43.11
N PHE A 48 27.91 -11.68 -43.64
CA PHE A 48 28.04 -12.51 -44.84
C PHE A 48 28.45 -11.68 -46.06
N VAL A 49 27.81 -10.54 -46.29
CA VAL A 49 28.10 -9.65 -47.44
C VAL A 49 29.51 -9.08 -47.36
N ILE A 50 29.93 -8.60 -46.18
CA ILE A 50 31.29 -8.09 -45.96
C ILE A 50 32.32 -9.21 -46.15
N GLY A 51 32.05 -10.40 -45.60
CA GLY A 51 32.93 -11.56 -45.73
C GLY A 51 33.04 -12.08 -47.16
N TYR A 52 31.99 -11.93 -47.97
CA TYR A 52 32.02 -12.27 -49.39
C TYR A 52 32.81 -11.24 -50.23
N ALA A 53 32.78 -9.97 -49.84
CA ALA A 53 33.49 -8.89 -50.52
C ALA A 53 34.98 -8.78 -50.16
N GLY A 54 35.39 -9.27 -48.99
CA GLY A 54 36.79 -9.28 -48.54
C GLY A 54 37.52 -10.58 -48.84
N ASP A 55 38.84 -10.51 -49.01
CA ASP A 55 39.73 -11.68 -49.21
C ASP A 55 40.02 -12.46 -47.89
N GLY A 56 39.08 -12.38 -46.94
CA GLY A 56 39.20 -12.94 -45.60
C GLY A 56 38.83 -14.42 -45.52
N ASN A 57 39.32 -15.08 -44.47
CA ASN A 57 39.15 -16.52 -44.20
C ASN A 57 37.67 -16.97 -44.28
N SER A 58 37.26 -17.49 -45.43
CA SER A 58 35.86 -17.53 -45.87
C SER A 58 34.98 -18.44 -45.00
N TYR A 59 35.52 -19.53 -44.45
CA TYR A 59 34.72 -20.50 -43.69
C TYR A 59 34.24 -19.97 -42.32
N THR A 60 35.09 -19.29 -41.55
CA THR A 60 34.69 -18.81 -40.22
C THR A 60 33.63 -17.72 -40.32
N LEU A 61 33.75 -16.83 -41.31
CA LEU A 61 32.79 -15.76 -41.54
C LEU A 61 31.44 -16.31 -42.00
N ILE A 62 31.42 -17.28 -42.94
CA ILE A 62 30.19 -17.93 -43.40
C ILE A 62 29.50 -18.68 -42.26
N ARG A 63 30.26 -19.38 -41.42
CA ARG A 63 29.70 -20.07 -40.24
C ARG A 63 29.04 -19.08 -39.29
N LEU A 64 29.77 -18.02 -38.93
CA LEU A 64 29.27 -17.02 -37.98
C LEU A 64 28.03 -16.31 -38.54
N SER A 65 28.07 -15.88 -39.80
CA SER A 65 26.95 -15.22 -40.46
C SER A 65 25.73 -16.12 -40.61
N GLY A 66 25.93 -17.40 -40.93
CA GLY A 66 24.84 -18.38 -41.06
C GLY A 66 24.16 -18.63 -39.72
N VAL A 67 24.94 -18.79 -38.65
CA VAL A 67 24.42 -18.98 -37.29
C VAL A 67 23.65 -17.75 -36.81
N THR A 68 24.21 -16.55 -36.98
CA THR A 68 23.56 -15.31 -36.52
C THR A 68 22.32 -14.98 -37.35
N ALA A 69 22.38 -15.10 -38.68
CA ALA A 69 21.23 -14.84 -39.55
C ALA A 69 20.05 -15.80 -39.27
N ALA A 70 20.33 -17.09 -39.10
CA ALA A 70 19.30 -18.09 -38.81
C ALA A 70 18.71 -17.93 -37.39
N THR A 71 19.53 -17.59 -36.39
CA THR A 71 19.06 -17.30 -35.03
C THR A 71 18.16 -16.07 -35.01
N GLY A 72 18.58 -14.99 -35.68
CA GLY A 72 17.80 -13.76 -35.78
C GLY A 72 16.43 -13.99 -36.44
N LEU A 73 16.40 -14.75 -37.54
CA LEU A 73 15.14 -15.10 -38.22
C LEU A 73 14.19 -15.90 -37.31
N ALA A 74 14.70 -16.86 -36.54
CA ALA A 74 13.88 -17.65 -35.62
C ALA A 74 13.27 -16.78 -34.50
N PHE A 75 14.03 -15.82 -33.96
CA PHE A 75 13.52 -14.86 -32.97
C PHE A 75 12.52 -13.87 -33.58
N CYS A 76 12.73 -13.38 -34.81
CA CYS A 76 11.73 -12.55 -35.49
C CYS A 76 10.38 -13.26 -35.61
N LEU A 77 10.39 -14.53 -36.04
CA LEU A 77 9.17 -15.29 -36.21
C LEU A 77 8.47 -15.57 -34.87
N LEU A 78 9.22 -15.83 -33.80
CA LEU A 78 8.64 -15.94 -32.46
C LEU A 78 8.04 -14.60 -31.98
N GLY A 79 8.73 -13.48 -32.22
CA GLY A 79 8.24 -12.14 -31.90
C GLY A 79 6.90 -11.84 -32.57
N ILE A 80 6.77 -12.16 -33.86
CA ILE A 80 5.51 -12.04 -34.61
C ILE A 80 4.40 -12.91 -34.00
N VAL A 81 4.70 -14.14 -33.60
CA VAL A 81 3.69 -15.01 -32.97
C VAL A 81 3.20 -14.43 -31.65
N LEU A 82 4.09 -13.85 -30.84
CA LEU A 82 3.72 -13.27 -29.54
C LEU A 82 2.78 -12.05 -29.70
N MET A 83 2.92 -11.29 -30.78
CA MET A 83 2.03 -10.18 -31.14
C MET A 83 0.65 -10.63 -31.64
N LEU A 84 0.52 -11.87 -32.10
CA LEU A 84 -0.77 -12.38 -32.57
C LEU A 84 -1.64 -12.85 -31.40
N PRO A 85 -2.98 -12.85 -31.55
CA PRO A 85 -3.93 -13.32 -30.54
C PRO A 85 -3.95 -14.85 -30.46
N VAL A 86 -2.81 -15.46 -30.13
CA VAL A 86 -2.62 -16.91 -30.09
C VAL A 86 -2.87 -17.44 -28.68
N ARG A 87 -3.62 -18.54 -28.57
CA ARG A 87 -3.84 -19.23 -27.28
C ARG A 87 -2.51 -19.73 -26.69
N ARG A 88 -2.46 -19.93 -25.37
CA ARG A 88 -1.27 -20.46 -24.65
C ARG A 88 -0.63 -21.68 -25.31
N ARG A 89 -1.44 -22.62 -25.86
CA ARG A 89 -0.95 -23.81 -26.57
C ARG A 89 -0.18 -23.48 -27.86
N GLY A 90 -0.58 -22.44 -28.58
CA GLY A 90 0.13 -22.00 -29.78
C GLY A 90 1.46 -21.31 -29.43
N ILE A 91 1.50 -20.56 -28.32
CA ILE A 91 2.77 -20.00 -27.80
C ILE A 91 3.74 -21.12 -27.42
N GLN A 92 3.28 -22.13 -26.70
CA GLN A 92 4.08 -23.32 -26.36
C GLN A 92 4.61 -24.04 -27.61
N ALA A 93 3.75 -24.23 -28.62
CA ALA A 93 4.16 -24.84 -29.89
C ALA A 93 5.24 -24.01 -30.60
N SER A 94 5.14 -22.69 -30.60
CA SER A 94 6.16 -21.81 -31.19
C SER A 94 7.48 -21.81 -30.41
N PHE A 95 7.45 -21.95 -29.08
CA PHE A 95 8.67 -22.18 -28.30
C PHE A 95 9.33 -23.52 -28.63
N VAL A 96 8.53 -24.58 -28.82
CA VAL A 96 9.05 -25.88 -29.28
C VAL A 96 9.68 -25.74 -30.67
N GLY A 97 9.00 -25.05 -31.59
CA GLY A 97 9.53 -24.74 -32.92
C GLY A 97 10.84 -23.94 -32.87
N LEU A 98 10.96 -22.98 -31.95
CA LEU A 98 12.18 -22.21 -31.73
C LEU A 98 13.33 -23.12 -31.26
N LEU A 99 13.10 -23.98 -30.27
CA LEU A 99 14.12 -24.91 -29.79
C LEU A 99 14.61 -25.86 -30.89
N ILE A 100 13.69 -26.39 -31.71
CA ILE A 100 14.04 -27.21 -32.87
C ILE A 100 14.87 -26.41 -33.87
N SER A 101 14.50 -25.14 -34.13
CA SER A 101 15.24 -24.26 -35.03
C SER A 101 16.67 -23.99 -34.51
N LEU A 102 16.81 -23.65 -33.23
CA LEU A 102 18.11 -23.42 -32.59
C LEU A 102 18.98 -24.67 -32.57
N ALA A 103 18.40 -25.86 -32.38
CA ALA A 103 19.12 -27.12 -32.52
C ALA A 103 19.64 -27.32 -33.95
N GLY A 104 18.85 -26.97 -34.98
CA GLY A 104 19.28 -26.95 -36.38
C GLY A 104 20.43 -25.97 -36.63
N VAL A 105 20.36 -24.77 -36.04
CA VAL A 105 21.43 -23.76 -36.12
C VAL A 105 22.73 -24.25 -35.45
N GLY A 106 22.63 -24.85 -34.26
CA GLY A 106 23.77 -25.45 -33.58
C GLY A 106 24.39 -26.59 -34.38
N PHE A 107 23.54 -27.43 -34.99
CA PHE A 107 23.98 -28.53 -35.85
C PHE A 107 24.71 -28.00 -37.10
N PHE A 108 24.22 -26.93 -37.73
CA PHE A 108 24.93 -26.24 -38.81
C PHE A 108 26.31 -25.75 -38.35
N GLY A 109 26.39 -25.07 -37.21
CA GLY A 109 27.64 -24.54 -36.66
C GLY A 109 28.69 -25.62 -36.40
N TRP A 110 28.27 -26.84 -36.06
CA TRP A 110 29.14 -27.99 -35.87
C TRP A 110 29.53 -28.68 -37.19
N ALA A 111 28.58 -28.90 -38.10
CA ALA A 111 28.81 -29.61 -39.36
C ALA A 111 29.63 -28.78 -40.36
N TYR A 112 29.45 -27.47 -40.37
CA TYR A 112 30.15 -26.57 -41.28
C TYR A 112 31.58 -26.23 -40.77
N PRO A 113 32.62 -26.24 -41.63
CA PRO A 113 32.59 -26.44 -43.08
C PRO A 113 32.83 -27.89 -43.54
N TYR A 114 33.29 -28.77 -42.67
CA TYR A 114 33.94 -30.02 -43.06
C TYR A 114 32.97 -31.16 -43.46
N ASN A 115 31.70 -31.08 -43.05
CA ASN A 115 30.66 -32.09 -43.27
C ASN A 115 29.45 -31.50 -44.01
N TRP A 116 29.68 -30.59 -44.95
CA TRP A 116 28.66 -29.75 -45.59
C TRP A 116 28.85 -29.70 -47.12
N ARG A 117 27.78 -29.88 -47.89
CA ARG A 117 27.74 -29.86 -49.37
C ARG A 117 28.84 -30.69 -50.01
N GLN A 118 28.74 -32.01 -49.91
CA GLN A 118 29.64 -33.01 -50.50
C GLN A 118 31.07 -33.03 -49.94
N LEU A 119 31.33 -32.34 -48.82
CA LEU A 119 32.53 -32.50 -48.00
C LEU A 119 32.24 -33.49 -46.85
N GLY A 120 33.16 -34.41 -46.59
CA GLY A 120 33.07 -35.34 -45.44
C GLY A 120 31.83 -36.26 -45.49
N THR A 121 31.19 -36.44 -44.33
CA THR A 121 29.84 -37.03 -44.26
C THR A 121 28.83 -35.89 -44.45
N ASP A 122 28.14 -35.84 -45.58
CA ASP A 122 27.27 -34.71 -45.91
C ASP A 122 26.00 -34.71 -45.04
N TYR A 123 25.93 -33.79 -44.05
CA TYR A 123 24.77 -33.58 -43.19
C TYR A 123 23.86 -32.43 -43.64
N SER A 124 24.03 -31.92 -44.88
CA SER A 124 23.32 -30.71 -45.31
C SER A 124 21.81 -30.88 -45.30
N VAL A 125 21.31 -32.06 -45.68
CA VAL A 125 19.88 -32.35 -45.74
C VAL A 125 19.28 -32.42 -44.33
N GLU A 126 19.97 -33.08 -43.40
CA GLU A 126 19.55 -33.25 -42.02
C GLU A 126 19.49 -31.91 -41.30
N VAL A 127 20.54 -31.09 -41.42
CA VAL A 127 20.60 -29.75 -40.83
C VAL A 127 19.47 -28.86 -41.35
N ILE A 128 19.27 -28.82 -42.68
CA ILE A 128 18.21 -28.01 -43.30
C ILE A 128 16.84 -28.54 -42.85
N SER A 129 16.64 -29.85 -42.81
CA SER A 129 15.36 -30.46 -42.42
C SER A 129 14.98 -30.12 -40.98
N VAL A 130 15.94 -30.19 -40.04
CA VAL A 130 15.69 -29.83 -38.63
C VAL A 130 15.33 -28.35 -38.51
N TYR A 131 16.11 -27.47 -39.14
CA TYR A 131 15.83 -26.03 -39.10
C TYR A 131 14.48 -25.68 -39.73
N THR A 132 14.19 -26.21 -40.92
CA THR A 132 12.92 -25.99 -41.62
C THR A 132 11.73 -26.57 -40.85
N LEU A 133 11.88 -27.70 -40.16
CA LEU A 133 10.84 -28.25 -39.29
C LEU A 133 10.50 -27.27 -38.16
N GLY A 134 11.51 -26.73 -37.48
CA GLY A 134 11.32 -25.76 -36.41
C GLY A 134 10.63 -24.48 -36.89
N ILE A 135 11.12 -23.89 -37.98
CA ILE A 135 10.51 -22.71 -38.61
C ILE A 135 9.09 -23.02 -39.10
N GLY A 136 8.86 -24.21 -39.65
CA GLY A 136 7.55 -24.66 -40.12
C GLY A 136 6.53 -24.79 -39.00
N VAL A 137 6.94 -25.20 -37.79
CA VAL A 137 6.07 -25.19 -36.62
C VAL A 137 5.69 -23.76 -36.23
N ILE A 138 6.65 -22.84 -36.15
CA ILE A 138 6.39 -21.43 -35.80
C ILE A 138 5.49 -20.78 -36.85
N ALA A 139 5.81 -20.92 -38.13
CA ALA A 139 5.02 -20.38 -39.25
C ALA A 139 3.64 -21.04 -39.35
N GLY A 140 3.53 -22.32 -39.03
CA GLY A 140 2.27 -23.06 -38.97
C GLY A 140 1.32 -22.48 -37.93
N VAL A 141 1.83 -22.10 -36.75
CA VAL A 141 1.02 -21.41 -35.73
C VAL A 141 0.49 -20.09 -36.26
N THR A 142 1.33 -19.28 -36.92
CA THR A 142 0.93 -18.01 -37.57
C THR A 142 -0.12 -18.21 -38.66
N ALA A 143 0.06 -19.21 -39.53
CA ALA A 143 -0.87 -19.52 -40.62
C ALA A 143 -2.20 -20.08 -40.13
N LEU A 144 -2.22 -20.72 -38.95
CA LEU A 144 -3.43 -21.27 -38.36
C LEU A 144 -4.23 -20.23 -37.54
N VAL A 145 -3.69 -19.03 -37.29
CA VAL A 145 -4.38 -17.96 -36.54
C VAL A 145 -5.74 -17.62 -37.17
N PRO A 146 -5.88 -17.35 -38.48
CA PRO A 146 -7.19 -17.06 -39.07
C PRO A 146 -8.22 -18.18 -38.88
N VAL A 147 -7.76 -19.44 -38.83
CA VAL A 147 -8.61 -20.64 -38.70
C VAL A 147 -8.99 -20.90 -37.25
N LEU A 148 -8.05 -20.71 -36.31
CA LEU A 148 -8.28 -20.90 -34.86
C LEU A 148 -9.09 -19.75 -34.24
N THR A 149 -8.96 -18.55 -34.78
CA THR A 149 -9.71 -17.35 -34.35
C THR A 149 -11.02 -17.20 -35.14
N GLY A 150 -11.17 -17.94 -36.24
CA GLY A 150 -12.26 -17.84 -37.23
C GLY A 150 -13.64 -18.36 -36.84
N GLN A 151 -13.95 -18.54 -35.55
CA GLN A 151 -15.32 -18.88 -35.12
C GLN A 151 -15.97 -17.87 -34.15
N LYS A 152 -15.34 -16.71 -33.93
CA LYS A 152 -15.98 -15.54 -33.31
C LYS A 152 -15.75 -14.20 -34.02
N GLY A 153 -15.09 -14.21 -35.19
CA GLY A 153 -14.64 -12.97 -35.84
C GLY A 153 -15.13 -12.72 -37.26
N MET A 154 -16.28 -13.28 -37.69
CA MET A 154 -16.79 -13.02 -39.05
C MET A 154 -18.30 -12.71 -39.14
N PHE A 155 -18.95 -12.46 -38.00
CA PHE A 155 -20.29 -11.87 -37.94
C PHE A 155 -20.38 -10.94 -36.73
N VAL A 156 -19.69 -9.81 -36.78
CA VAL A 156 -20.10 -8.59 -36.07
C VAL A 156 -19.69 -7.44 -36.98
N GLU A 157 -20.64 -6.54 -37.24
CA GLU A 157 -20.55 -5.45 -38.18
C GLU A 157 -19.29 -4.57 -38.01
N GLU A 158 -18.58 -4.30 -39.10
CA GLU A 158 -17.97 -2.98 -39.30
C GLU A 158 -19.13 -1.99 -39.54
N GLU A 159 -19.69 -1.44 -38.47
CA GLU A 159 -20.27 -0.09 -38.39
C GLU A 159 -20.93 0.09 -37.02
N GLY A 160 -20.16 0.65 -36.10
CA GLY A 160 -20.67 1.03 -34.80
C GLY A 160 -19.52 1.52 -33.97
N LYS A 161 -19.43 2.84 -33.81
CA LYS A 161 -18.74 3.47 -32.70
C LYS A 161 -19.12 2.73 -31.42
N THR A 162 -18.29 1.80 -30.94
CA THR A 162 -18.03 1.79 -29.51
C THR A 162 -17.17 3.01 -29.27
N GLU A 163 -17.85 4.14 -29.10
CA GLU A 163 -17.53 4.97 -27.96
C GLU A 163 -17.64 4.01 -26.74
N ASP A 164 -16.56 3.25 -26.47
CA ASP A 164 -16.12 3.25 -25.08
C ASP A 164 -15.99 4.74 -24.81
N PRO A 165 -16.84 5.33 -23.94
CA PRO A 165 -16.66 6.73 -23.62
C PRO A 165 -15.18 6.85 -23.26
N PRO A 166 -14.48 7.89 -23.77
CA PRO A 166 -13.14 8.15 -23.31
C PRO A 166 -13.18 8.00 -21.79
N ILE A 167 -12.28 7.20 -21.20
CA ILE A 167 -12.11 7.23 -19.76
C ILE A 167 -11.61 8.66 -19.51
N LEU A 168 -12.57 9.54 -19.24
CA LEU A 168 -12.35 10.95 -19.05
C LEU A 168 -11.70 11.04 -17.69
N THR A 169 -10.38 11.11 -17.71
CA THR A 169 -9.60 11.66 -16.61
C THR A 169 -10.04 13.11 -16.46
N GLY A 170 -10.97 13.37 -15.53
CA GLY A 170 -11.40 14.72 -15.17
C GLY A 170 -12.79 14.76 -14.55
N ASP A 171 -12.83 15.06 -13.25
CA ASP A 171 -13.92 15.68 -12.48
C ASP A 171 -15.35 15.56 -13.02
N ALA A 172 -16.03 14.46 -12.73
CA ALA A 172 -17.50 14.42 -12.73
C ALA A 172 -18.02 13.22 -11.93
N MET A 173 -18.29 13.44 -10.64
CA MET A 173 -19.07 12.53 -9.78
C MET A 173 -20.54 12.36 -10.21
N GLU A 174 -21.00 12.95 -11.32
CA GLU A 174 -22.43 12.94 -11.67
C GLU A 174 -22.66 12.93 -13.18
N SER A 175 -22.69 11.76 -13.84
CA SER A 175 -23.20 11.68 -15.21
C SER A 175 -24.22 10.55 -15.38
N ALA A 176 -25.41 10.92 -15.87
CA ALA A 176 -26.50 10.01 -16.15
C ALA A 176 -26.36 9.43 -17.58
N GLN A 177 -26.32 8.11 -17.72
CA GLN A 177 -26.24 7.40 -19.00
C GLN A 177 -27.60 6.84 -19.42
N PHE A 178 -27.90 6.83 -20.71
CA PHE A 178 -29.12 6.23 -21.24
C PHE A 178 -28.85 4.81 -21.75
N ALA A 179 -29.42 3.80 -21.10
CA ALA A 179 -29.38 2.41 -21.55
C ALA A 179 -30.66 2.09 -22.32
N VAL A 180 -30.56 1.89 -23.65
CA VAL A 180 -31.68 1.44 -24.48
C VAL A 180 -31.60 -0.07 -24.62
N PHE A 181 -32.66 -0.77 -24.24
CA PHE A 181 -32.75 -2.23 -24.32
C PHE A 181 -34.05 -2.65 -24.98
N ARG A 182 -34.05 -3.88 -25.45
CA ARG A 182 -35.20 -4.49 -26.10
C ARG A 182 -35.90 -5.39 -25.11
N ASP A 183 -37.19 -5.15 -24.88
CA ASP A 183 -37.96 -5.97 -23.97
C ASP A 183 -38.37 -7.31 -24.61
N GLU A 184 -38.98 -8.19 -23.82
CA GLU A 184 -39.37 -9.53 -24.24
C GLU A 184 -40.37 -9.56 -25.41
N ASN A 185 -41.06 -8.44 -25.67
CA ASN A 185 -41.99 -8.28 -26.79
C ASN A 185 -41.30 -7.75 -28.05
N GLY A 186 -40.01 -7.44 -27.97
CA GLY A 186 -39.24 -6.90 -29.07
C GLY A 186 -39.37 -5.38 -29.22
N ASP A 187 -39.95 -4.68 -28.25
CA ASP A 187 -40.09 -3.23 -28.24
C ASP A 187 -38.88 -2.56 -27.58
N TRP A 188 -38.54 -1.37 -28.06
CA TRP A 188 -37.40 -0.60 -27.56
C TRP A 188 -37.82 0.22 -26.34
N LYS A 189 -37.09 0.05 -25.23
CA LYS A 189 -37.23 0.83 -24.00
C LYS A 189 -35.90 1.46 -23.63
N TRP A 190 -35.93 2.58 -22.93
CA TRP A 190 -34.73 3.24 -22.43
C TRP A 190 -34.85 3.45 -20.92
N HIS A 191 -33.74 3.27 -20.21
CA HIS A 191 -33.56 3.62 -18.81
C HIS A 191 -32.45 4.66 -18.69
N VAL A 192 -32.55 5.53 -17.70
CA VAL A 192 -31.45 6.39 -17.29
C VAL A 192 -30.76 5.73 -16.11
N LEU A 193 -29.46 5.48 -16.25
CA LEU A 193 -28.59 4.93 -15.23
C LEU A 193 -27.70 6.06 -14.73
N HIS A 194 -27.84 6.41 -13.46
CA HIS A 194 -26.86 7.25 -12.78
C HIS A 194 -25.80 6.31 -12.20
N LEU A 195 -24.56 6.43 -12.68
CA LEU A 195 -23.45 5.62 -12.21
C LEU A 195 -22.63 6.47 -11.24
N GLU A 196 -22.71 6.12 -9.96
CA GLU A 196 -21.87 6.70 -8.92
C GLU A 196 -20.67 5.77 -8.67
N ALA A 197 -19.50 6.35 -8.48
CA ALA A 197 -18.31 5.58 -8.14
C ALA A 197 -18.44 5.05 -6.70
N LEU A 198 -18.64 3.74 -6.55
CA LEU A 198 -18.80 3.11 -5.24
C LEU A 198 -17.47 2.77 -4.56
N ALA A 199 -16.38 2.67 -5.33
CA ALA A 199 -15.04 2.35 -4.82
C ALA A 199 -13.95 2.78 -5.82
N GLN A 200 -12.75 3.04 -5.31
CA GLN A 200 -11.54 3.34 -6.09
C GLN A 200 -10.43 2.33 -5.74
N SER A 201 -9.52 2.05 -6.68
CA SER A 201 -8.34 1.25 -6.38
C SER A 201 -7.35 2.05 -5.52
N ASN A 202 -6.87 1.46 -4.41
CA ASN A 202 -5.87 2.09 -3.53
C ASN A 202 -4.47 2.18 -4.17
N GLU A 203 -4.20 1.36 -5.19
CA GLU A 203 -2.94 1.36 -5.92
C GLU A 203 -3.12 1.89 -7.34
N SER A 204 -2.09 2.57 -7.86
CA SER A 204 -2.04 2.97 -9.27
C SER A 204 -1.48 1.83 -10.11
N ALA A 205 -2.21 1.43 -11.14
CA ALA A 205 -1.72 0.47 -12.12
C ALA A 205 -0.95 1.22 -13.22
N VAL A 206 0.30 0.82 -13.46
CA VAL A 206 1.15 1.43 -14.50
C VAL A 206 0.61 1.12 -15.89
N THR A 207 -0.12 0.02 -16.07
CA THR A 207 -0.68 -0.39 -17.36
C THR A 207 -2.16 -0.79 -17.25
N ARG A 208 -2.91 -0.60 -18.34
CA ARG A 208 -4.33 -1.01 -18.43
C ARG A 208 -4.55 -2.53 -18.16
N PRO A 209 -3.69 -3.45 -18.64
CA PRO A 209 -3.77 -4.85 -18.26
C PRO A 209 -3.65 -5.09 -16.75
N ASP A 210 -2.74 -4.41 -16.06
CA ASP A 210 -2.57 -4.54 -14.59
C ASP A 210 -3.81 -4.02 -13.86
N ALA A 211 -4.40 -2.91 -14.34
CA ALA A 211 -5.66 -2.39 -13.82
C ALA A 211 -6.81 -3.40 -13.99
N THR A 212 -6.87 -4.07 -15.14
CA THR A 212 -7.90 -5.07 -15.46
C THR A 212 -7.74 -6.33 -14.60
N GLU A 213 -6.50 -6.76 -14.34
CA GLU A 213 -6.22 -7.85 -13.40
C GLU A 213 -6.63 -7.48 -11.97
N GLY A 214 -6.42 -6.24 -11.56
CA GLY A 214 -6.95 -5.70 -10.30
C GLY A 214 -8.47 -5.80 -10.21
N ILE A 215 -9.20 -5.43 -11.27
CA ILE A 215 -10.68 -5.56 -11.33
C ILE A 215 -11.12 -7.02 -11.19
N GLU A 216 -10.50 -7.96 -11.89
CA GLU A 216 -10.87 -9.38 -11.81
C GLU A 216 -10.55 -9.97 -10.43
N ARG A 217 -9.50 -9.50 -9.76
CA ARG A 217 -9.19 -9.85 -8.37
C ARG A 217 -10.29 -9.37 -7.42
N VAL A 218 -10.69 -8.10 -7.53
CA VAL A 218 -11.78 -7.52 -6.73
C VAL A 218 -13.09 -8.28 -6.97
N LYS A 219 -13.46 -8.56 -8.23
CA LYS A 219 -14.65 -9.37 -8.54
C LYS A 219 -14.59 -10.76 -7.93
N SER A 220 -13.43 -11.40 -7.98
CA SER A 220 -13.24 -12.73 -7.37
C SER A 220 -13.40 -12.67 -5.85
N GLN A 221 -12.83 -11.65 -5.20
CA GLN A 221 -12.94 -11.45 -3.75
C GLN A 221 -14.37 -11.13 -3.33
N ILE A 222 -15.07 -10.23 -4.04
CA ILE A 222 -16.50 -9.96 -3.81
C ILE A 222 -17.34 -11.23 -3.98
N SER A 223 -17.01 -12.07 -4.95
CA SER A 223 -17.76 -13.32 -5.18
C SER A 223 -17.55 -14.37 -4.09
N SER A 224 -16.44 -14.30 -3.34
CA SER A 224 -16.16 -15.15 -2.18
C SER A 224 -16.54 -14.49 -0.85
N ALA A 225 -16.87 -13.21 -0.85
CA ALA A 225 -17.04 -12.44 0.37
C ALA A 225 -18.37 -12.72 1.07
N GLY A 226 -18.31 -12.87 2.39
CA GLY A 226 -19.47 -12.82 3.27
C GLY A 226 -20.04 -11.40 3.31
N LEU A 227 -21.38 -11.30 3.33
CA LEU A 227 -22.07 -10.06 3.63
C LEU A 227 -22.30 -10.00 5.14
N MET A 228 -21.75 -8.99 5.79
CA MET A 228 -21.99 -8.72 7.21
C MET A 228 -22.71 -7.37 7.38
N GLU A 229 -23.86 -7.38 8.04
CA GLU A 229 -24.56 -6.15 8.42
C GLU A 229 -24.12 -5.75 9.82
N LEU A 230 -23.52 -4.57 9.94
CA LEU A 230 -23.14 -4.00 11.24
C LEU A 230 -24.29 -3.12 11.72
N THR A 231 -25.04 -3.63 12.70
CA THR A 231 -26.19 -2.92 13.29
C THR A 231 -25.84 -2.16 14.57
N THR A 232 -24.61 -2.32 15.05
CA THR A 232 -24.05 -1.66 16.23
C THR A 232 -22.54 -1.51 16.06
N SER A 233 -21.90 -0.77 16.96
CA SER A 233 -20.45 -0.61 16.98
C SER A 233 -19.74 -1.95 17.17
N ALA A 234 -18.57 -2.12 16.58
CA ALA A 234 -17.84 -3.39 16.61
C ALA A 234 -16.33 -3.17 16.68
N PHE A 235 -15.67 -3.94 17.56
CA PHE A 235 -14.25 -4.19 17.49
C PHE A 235 -13.98 -5.22 16.39
N ARG A 236 -13.34 -4.79 15.30
CA ARG A 236 -12.90 -5.63 14.19
C ARG A 236 -11.50 -6.12 14.45
N LEU A 237 -11.34 -7.42 14.67
CA LEU A 237 -10.04 -8.07 14.78
C LEU A 237 -9.68 -8.67 13.42
N TYR A 238 -8.50 -8.37 12.92
CA TYR A 238 -8.00 -8.92 11.66
C TYR A 238 -6.51 -9.21 11.73
N GLU A 239 -6.07 -10.20 10.97
CA GLU A 239 -4.66 -10.55 10.77
C GLU A 239 -4.12 -9.78 9.55
N ASP A 240 -3.06 -9.00 9.73
CA ASP A 240 -2.37 -8.35 8.62
C ASP A 240 -1.48 -9.35 7.86
N ARG A 241 -1.00 -8.96 6.68
CA ARG A 241 -0.19 -9.79 5.76
C ARG A 241 1.08 -10.35 6.40
N ASP A 242 1.60 -9.68 7.42
CA ASP A 242 2.81 -10.08 8.14
C ASP A 242 2.51 -11.05 9.31
N GLY A 243 1.24 -11.43 9.51
CA GLY A 243 0.79 -12.39 10.52
C GLY A 243 0.57 -11.78 11.90
N THR A 244 0.61 -10.45 12.00
CA THR A 244 0.31 -9.71 13.22
C THR A 244 -1.18 -9.37 13.28
N TRP A 245 -1.72 -9.35 14.49
CA TRP A 245 -3.12 -9.05 14.77
C TRP A 245 -3.28 -7.58 15.10
N GLN A 246 -4.33 -6.98 14.57
CA GLN A 246 -4.72 -5.60 14.82
C GLN A 246 -6.22 -5.53 15.09
N TRP A 247 -6.66 -4.45 15.75
CA TRP A 247 -8.08 -4.18 15.91
C TRP A 247 -8.45 -2.73 15.61
N THR A 248 -9.67 -2.52 15.10
CA THR A 248 -10.29 -1.19 14.96
C THR A 248 -11.68 -1.19 15.60
N LEU A 249 -12.06 -0.10 16.27
CA LEU A 249 -13.42 0.13 16.74
C LEU A 249 -14.14 0.97 15.70
N ALA A 250 -15.13 0.36 15.06
CA ALA A 250 -15.96 1.02 14.08
C ALA A 250 -17.41 1.10 14.54
N ARG A 251 -18.09 2.19 14.19
CA ARG A 251 -19.51 2.39 14.48
C ARG A 251 -20.40 1.69 13.44
N ASP A 252 -21.69 1.60 13.74
CA ASP A 252 -22.74 1.12 12.84
C ASP A 252 -22.84 1.90 11.51
N ASP A 253 -22.41 3.16 11.46
CA ASP A 253 -22.33 3.98 10.24
C ASP A 253 -21.04 3.76 9.42
N GLY A 254 -20.11 2.93 9.92
CA GLY A 254 -18.83 2.61 9.30
C GLY A 254 -17.70 3.57 9.63
N SER A 255 -17.97 4.64 10.39
CA SER A 255 -16.90 5.50 10.90
C SER A 255 -16.02 4.74 11.90
N ILE A 256 -14.70 4.90 11.78
CA ILE A 256 -13.75 4.37 12.75
C ILE A 256 -13.59 5.42 13.84
N VAL A 257 -13.65 5.02 15.10
CA VAL A 257 -13.47 5.92 16.24
C VAL A 257 -12.21 5.61 17.03
N GLY A 258 -11.60 4.43 16.85
CA GLY A 258 -10.29 4.12 17.42
C GLY A 258 -9.63 2.89 16.84
N SER A 259 -8.33 2.77 17.07
CA SER A 259 -7.48 1.67 16.60
C SER A 259 -6.47 1.24 17.65
N CYS A 260 -5.95 0.01 17.52
CA CYS A 260 -4.91 -0.50 18.39
C CYS A 260 -3.64 0.37 18.31
N ALA A 261 -3.05 0.67 19.47
CA ALA A 261 -1.81 1.45 19.52
C ALA A 261 -0.56 0.67 19.08
N GLY A 262 -0.64 -0.66 19.01
CA GLY A 262 0.42 -1.55 18.58
C GLY A 262 -0.12 -2.83 17.98
N GLU A 263 0.78 -3.61 17.40
CA GLU A 263 0.46 -4.90 16.79
C GLU A 263 0.60 -6.04 17.80
N PHE A 264 -0.20 -7.09 17.64
CA PHE A 264 -0.19 -8.25 18.52
C PHE A 264 0.33 -9.48 17.78
N ASP A 265 1.29 -10.21 18.36
CA ASP A 265 1.82 -11.44 17.75
C ASP A 265 0.78 -12.56 17.67
N GLN A 266 -0.23 -12.51 18.52
CA GLN A 266 -1.26 -13.55 18.67
C GLN A 266 -2.61 -12.91 18.93
N ARG A 267 -3.65 -13.55 18.39
CA ARG A 267 -5.05 -13.20 18.59
C ARG A 267 -5.43 -12.94 20.05
N ASP A 268 -5.03 -13.85 20.95
CA ASP A 268 -5.36 -13.76 22.37
C ASP A 268 -4.93 -12.41 22.98
N GLY A 269 -3.82 -11.83 22.51
CA GLY A 269 -3.37 -10.50 22.94
C GLY A 269 -4.24 -9.36 22.44
N ALA A 270 -4.73 -9.44 21.19
CA ALA A 270 -5.69 -8.48 20.66
C ALA A 270 -7.04 -8.57 21.39
N GLU A 271 -7.51 -9.78 21.71
CA GLU A 271 -8.72 -9.99 22.50
C GLU A 271 -8.60 -9.48 23.94
N GLU A 272 -7.45 -9.70 24.58
CA GLU A 272 -7.17 -9.17 25.93
C GLU A 272 -7.18 -7.64 25.94
N SER A 273 -6.56 -7.01 24.93
CA SER A 273 -6.61 -5.56 24.73
C SER A 273 -8.04 -5.05 24.58
N VAL A 274 -8.86 -5.70 23.75
CA VAL A 274 -10.28 -5.32 23.59
C VAL A 274 -11.07 -5.54 24.88
N SER A 275 -10.84 -6.64 25.61
CA SER A 275 -11.51 -6.90 26.88
C SER A 275 -11.22 -5.80 27.91
N PHE A 276 -9.97 -5.37 28.02
CA PHE A 276 -9.58 -4.22 28.85
C PHE A 276 -10.37 -2.97 28.46
N LEU A 277 -10.44 -2.67 27.17
CA LEU A 277 -11.12 -1.48 26.66
C LEU A 277 -12.62 -1.50 26.96
N LYS A 278 -13.29 -2.64 26.82
CA LYS A 278 -14.72 -2.77 27.15
C LYS A 278 -15.02 -2.59 28.64
N ASP A 279 -14.12 -3.08 29.48
CA ASP A 279 -14.31 -3.10 30.93
C ASP A 279 -13.94 -1.76 31.58
N ARG A 280 -12.92 -1.07 31.05
CA ARG A 280 -12.32 0.10 31.71
C ARG A 280 -12.32 1.38 30.87
N GLY A 281 -12.26 1.28 29.55
CA GLY A 281 -12.23 2.44 28.66
C GLY A 281 -13.41 3.41 28.81
N PRO A 282 -14.66 2.94 28.97
CA PRO A 282 -15.81 3.83 29.13
C PRO A 282 -15.84 4.65 30.43
N ASP A 283 -15.04 4.25 31.43
CA ASP A 283 -14.98 4.91 32.74
C ASP A 283 -13.64 5.65 32.94
N ALA A 284 -12.83 5.75 31.89
CA ALA A 284 -11.54 6.44 31.91
C ALA A 284 -11.73 7.97 31.90
N ASP A 285 -10.91 8.66 32.68
CA ASP A 285 -10.93 10.13 32.73
C ASP A 285 -10.34 10.74 31.46
N VAL A 286 -10.78 11.94 31.09
CA VAL A 286 -10.23 12.69 29.95
C VAL A 286 -9.38 13.84 30.47
N ILE A 287 -8.12 13.89 30.05
CA ILE A 287 -7.18 14.96 30.38
C ILE A 287 -6.57 15.55 29.11
N GLU A 288 -6.19 16.83 29.19
CA GLU A 288 -5.45 17.54 28.15
C GLU A 288 -3.97 17.60 28.53
N ILE A 289 -3.08 17.31 27.58
CA ILE A 289 -1.62 17.42 27.74
C ILE A 289 -1.16 18.67 27.00
N GLU A 290 -0.91 19.73 27.76
CA GLU A 290 -0.32 20.96 27.26
C GLU A 290 1.22 20.86 27.34
N GLY A 291 1.82 20.21 26.34
CA GLY A 291 3.27 20.14 26.13
C GLY A 291 4.03 19.11 26.97
N ALA A 292 3.59 18.79 28.20
CA ALA A 292 4.16 17.69 28.97
C ALA A 292 3.16 17.07 29.94
N ALA A 293 3.42 15.82 30.35
CA ALA A 293 2.66 15.11 31.37
C ALA A 293 3.58 14.31 32.29
N PHE A 294 3.14 14.07 33.53
CA PHE A 294 3.81 13.10 34.41
C PHE A 294 3.29 11.69 34.15
N THR A 295 4.19 10.71 34.14
CA THR A 295 3.89 9.27 34.10
C THR A 295 4.69 8.57 35.20
N TYR A 296 4.33 7.33 35.54
CA TYR A 296 4.87 6.64 36.71
C TYR A 296 5.35 5.25 36.36
N GLU A 297 6.59 4.93 36.71
CA GLU A 297 7.18 3.63 36.45
C GLU A 297 7.67 2.98 37.75
N GLU A 298 7.33 1.70 37.93
CA GLU A 298 7.89 0.88 39.00
C GLU A 298 9.20 0.21 38.56
N ARG A 299 10.30 0.55 39.24
CA ARG A 299 11.62 -0.06 39.03
C ARG A 299 12.17 -0.57 40.37
N ARG A 300 12.42 -1.88 40.44
CA ARG A 300 13.02 -2.54 41.64
C ARG A 300 12.24 -2.26 42.93
N ASP A 301 10.92 -2.43 42.90
CA ASP A 301 10.01 -2.20 44.04
C ASP A 301 10.00 -0.73 44.53
N GLN A 302 10.36 0.21 43.66
CA GLN A 302 10.34 1.64 43.90
C GLN A 302 9.66 2.36 42.73
N TRP A 303 8.87 3.37 43.05
CA TRP A 303 8.13 4.18 42.11
C TRP A 303 8.91 5.43 41.75
N TYR A 304 9.03 5.68 40.45
CA TYR A 304 9.66 6.88 39.91
C TYR A 304 8.64 7.60 39.06
N TRP A 305 8.57 8.93 39.17
CA TRP A 305 7.84 9.73 38.21
C TRP A 305 8.77 10.10 37.05
N GLN A 306 8.21 10.21 35.86
CA GLN A 306 8.87 10.74 34.67
C GLN A 306 8.01 11.85 34.07
N LEU A 307 8.65 12.95 33.69
CA LEU A 307 8.02 13.96 32.86
C LEU A 307 8.24 13.54 31.40
N VAL A 308 7.16 13.46 30.64
CA VAL A 308 7.18 13.10 29.23
C VAL A 308 6.58 14.23 28.38
N ASP A 309 6.99 14.34 27.12
CA ASP A 309 6.38 15.26 26.17
C ASP A 309 5.02 14.75 25.63
N ASP A 310 4.45 15.47 24.68
CA ASP A 310 3.21 15.12 23.98
C ASP A 310 3.29 13.76 23.24
N GLU A 311 4.48 13.31 22.85
CA GLU A 311 4.72 11.99 22.23
C GLU A 311 5.03 10.88 23.25
N ARG A 312 4.99 11.21 24.55
CA ARG A 312 5.43 10.37 25.68
C ARG A 312 6.94 10.06 25.69
N ALA A 313 7.78 10.89 25.07
CA ALA A 313 9.23 10.78 25.19
C ALA A 313 9.71 11.33 26.55
N PRO A 314 10.57 10.61 27.29
CA PRO A 314 10.97 10.99 28.64
C PRO A 314 11.93 12.19 28.65
N LEU A 315 11.47 13.31 29.21
CA LEU A 315 12.22 14.56 29.33
C LEU A 315 13.01 14.64 30.63
N ALA A 316 12.38 14.24 31.73
CA ALA A 316 12.95 14.29 33.08
C ALA A 316 12.49 13.10 33.92
N SER A 317 13.24 12.75 34.95
CA SER A 317 12.79 11.75 35.93
C SER A 317 13.24 12.07 37.35
N SER A 318 12.52 11.53 38.33
CA SER A 318 12.92 11.59 39.72
C SER A 318 14.24 10.83 39.94
N GLU A 319 15.17 11.41 40.70
CA GLU A 319 16.40 10.70 41.06
C GLU A 319 16.16 9.59 42.08
N THR A 320 15.26 9.90 43.03
CA THR A 320 14.96 9.02 44.14
C THR A 320 13.71 8.22 43.85
N GLY A 321 13.78 6.93 44.18
CA GLY A 321 12.64 6.03 44.10
C GLY A 321 11.78 6.14 45.36
N HIS A 322 10.48 6.18 45.17
CA HIS A 322 9.48 6.28 46.23
C HIS A 322 8.93 4.91 46.59
N SER A 323 8.59 4.67 47.86
CA SER A 323 8.12 3.35 48.30
C SER A 323 6.69 3.01 47.86
N THR A 324 5.93 3.98 47.34
CA THR A 324 4.55 3.84 46.86
C THR A 324 4.31 4.80 45.72
N GLN A 325 3.40 4.45 44.81
CA GLN A 325 2.97 5.30 43.68
C GLN A 325 2.42 6.65 44.14
N GLU A 326 1.53 6.67 45.13
CA GLU A 326 0.99 7.90 45.76
C GLU A 326 2.10 8.87 46.24
N ARG A 327 3.27 8.36 46.67
CA ARG A 327 4.39 9.22 47.06
C ARG A 327 5.17 9.77 45.87
N ALA A 328 5.22 9.02 44.77
CA ALA A 328 5.81 9.52 43.53
C ALA A 328 4.90 10.59 42.91
N GLU A 329 3.58 10.43 43.00
CA GLU A 329 2.57 11.42 42.61
C GLU A 329 2.68 12.71 43.45
N ASP A 330 2.68 12.59 44.78
CA ASP A 330 2.90 13.75 45.68
C ASP A 330 4.20 14.49 45.34
N ALA A 331 5.25 13.75 44.99
CA ALA A 331 6.55 14.32 44.61
C ALA A 331 6.50 15.00 43.24
N ALA A 332 5.81 14.43 42.26
CA ALA A 332 5.59 15.03 40.94
C ALA A 332 4.75 16.32 41.06
N GLN A 333 3.67 16.30 41.84
CA GLN A 333 2.85 17.49 42.11
C GLN A 333 3.68 18.57 42.82
N THR A 334 4.44 18.20 43.85
CA THR A 334 5.34 19.13 44.54
C THR A 334 6.37 19.73 43.59
N PHE A 335 6.88 18.93 42.65
CA PHE A 335 7.80 19.41 41.62
C PHE A 335 7.10 20.40 40.69
N ALA A 336 5.93 20.10 40.14
CA ALA A 336 5.17 21.01 39.27
C ALA A 336 4.80 22.34 39.96
N GLU A 337 4.31 22.29 41.21
CA GLU A 337 3.94 23.48 41.99
C GLU A 337 5.11 24.46 42.19
N ARG A 338 6.35 23.95 42.26
CA ARG A 338 7.55 24.80 42.40
C ARG A 338 7.84 25.61 41.13
N PHE A 339 7.38 25.16 39.96
CA PHE A 339 7.57 25.85 38.68
C PHE A 339 6.40 26.76 38.29
N ASP A 340 5.15 26.39 38.62
CA ASP A 340 3.97 27.26 38.39
C ASP A 340 4.11 28.62 39.12
N GLN A 341 4.80 28.63 40.26
CA GLN A 341 5.06 29.87 41.02
C GLN A 341 6.28 30.67 40.52
N ALA A 342 7.04 30.14 39.55
CA ALA A 342 8.33 30.68 39.12
C ALA A 342 8.22 31.50 37.82
N ARG A 343 7.50 32.63 37.86
CA ARG A 343 7.57 33.60 36.76
C ARG A 343 8.92 34.33 36.77
N VAL A 344 9.84 33.82 35.95
CA VAL A 344 11.25 34.23 35.80
C VAL A 344 12.10 33.70 36.95
N LEU A 345 13.11 32.87 36.63
CA LEU A 345 14.16 32.36 37.51
C LEU A 345 14.73 33.46 38.45
N ASP A 346 14.02 33.72 39.54
CA ASP A 346 14.62 34.18 40.78
C ASP A 346 14.95 32.91 41.55
N VAL A 347 16.20 32.81 41.97
CA VAL A 347 16.87 31.59 42.48
C VAL A 347 16.35 31.21 43.88
N GLU A 348 15.11 31.59 44.23
CA GLU A 348 14.51 31.31 45.53
C GLU A 348 13.85 29.93 45.64
N HIS A 349 13.55 29.22 44.53
CA HIS A 349 12.77 27.96 44.60
C HIS A 349 13.38 26.76 43.86
N VAL A 350 13.76 26.87 42.58
CA VAL A 350 14.41 25.79 41.80
C VAL A 350 15.45 26.37 40.83
N GLY A 351 16.65 25.78 40.80
CA GLY A 351 17.74 26.11 39.89
C GLY A 351 18.11 24.96 38.95
N VAL A 352 18.75 25.27 37.81
CA VAL A 352 19.28 24.28 36.87
C VAL A 352 20.79 24.17 37.05
N GLU A 353 21.29 22.96 37.32
CA GLU A 353 22.71 22.66 37.30
C GLU A 353 23.10 21.87 36.05
N LEU A 354 24.09 22.39 35.30
CA LEU A 354 24.64 21.72 34.12
C LEU A 354 25.85 20.90 34.53
N CYS A 355 25.76 19.58 34.38
CA CYS A 355 26.76 18.62 34.80
C CYS A 355 27.53 18.07 33.60
N GLU A 356 28.86 18.12 33.65
CA GLU A 356 29.73 17.48 32.65
C GLU A 356 29.95 16.01 33.02
N GLN A 357 29.62 15.11 32.10
CA GLN A 357 29.85 13.66 32.19
C GLN A 357 31.01 13.23 31.29
N ALA A 358 31.39 11.95 31.33
CA ALA A 358 32.54 11.43 30.59
C ALA A 358 32.45 11.63 29.07
N ASP A 359 31.23 11.59 28.52
CA ASP A 359 30.96 11.61 27.08
C ASP A 359 29.99 12.74 26.66
N GLY A 360 29.68 13.71 27.55
CA GLY A 360 28.72 14.78 27.23
C GLY A 360 28.34 15.67 28.41
N TRP A 361 27.25 16.41 28.26
CA TRP A 361 26.64 17.28 29.27
C TRP A 361 25.24 16.78 29.60
N THR A 362 24.83 16.91 30.85
CA THR A 362 23.44 16.70 31.29
C THR A 362 23.00 17.87 32.16
N TRP A 363 21.74 17.91 32.55
CA TRP A 363 21.21 18.90 33.48
C TRP A 363 20.43 18.22 34.60
N ARG A 364 20.39 18.88 35.75
CA ARG A 364 19.55 18.50 36.89
C ARG A 364 18.90 19.73 37.51
N PHE A 365 17.66 19.59 37.95
CA PHE A 365 16.97 20.61 38.72
C PHE A 365 17.25 20.38 40.21
N VAL A 366 17.65 21.44 40.90
CA VAL A 366 17.94 21.45 42.34
C VAL A 366 17.05 22.47 43.02
N ASP A 367 16.57 22.17 44.21
CA ASP A 367 15.77 23.11 44.98
C ASP A 367 16.61 24.05 45.85
N ALA A 368 15.94 24.89 46.65
CA ALA A 368 16.58 25.86 47.52
C ALA A 368 17.50 25.24 48.61
N ASP A 369 17.33 23.94 48.92
CA ASP A 369 18.13 23.20 49.88
C ASP A 369 19.27 22.40 49.21
N ASP A 370 19.51 22.58 47.90
CA ASP A 370 20.50 21.85 47.09
C ASP A 370 20.13 20.36 46.91
N GLU A 371 18.86 19.99 47.11
CA GLU A 371 18.36 18.64 46.86
C GLU A 371 17.96 18.48 45.39
N ILE A 372 18.38 17.38 44.78
CA ILE A 372 18.08 17.11 43.36
C ILE A 372 16.64 16.62 43.26
N VAL A 373 15.83 17.38 42.54
CA VAL A 373 14.41 17.10 42.36
C VAL A 373 14.12 16.37 41.05
N ALA A 374 14.92 16.63 40.01
CA ALA A 374 14.77 15.98 38.71
C ALA A 374 16.09 15.97 37.94
N ASN A 375 16.31 14.93 37.14
CA ASN A 375 17.45 14.83 36.25
C ASN A 375 16.99 14.63 34.81
N SER A 376 17.80 15.09 33.86
CA SER A 376 17.59 14.77 32.45
C SER A 376 17.71 13.26 32.21
N THR A 377 16.86 12.75 31.34
CA THR A 377 17.00 11.38 30.80
C THR A 377 18.08 11.32 29.71
N ASP A 378 18.39 12.46 29.09
CA ASP A 378 19.28 12.55 27.94
C ASP A 378 20.69 13.07 28.28
N GLU A 379 21.62 12.73 27.40
CA GLU A 379 22.96 13.30 27.33
C GLU A 379 23.12 14.17 26.09
N PHE A 380 23.77 15.32 26.25
CA PHE A 380 23.93 16.34 25.22
C PHE A 380 25.39 16.52 24.84
N ASP A 381 25.68 16.70 23.55
CA ASP A 381 27.04 16.88 23.05
C ASP A 381 27.73 18.17 23.57
N SER A 382 26.93 19.17 23.98
CA SER A 382 27.46 20.43 24.48
C SER A 382 26.65 21.00 25.65
N ARG A 383 27.34 21.77 26.50
CA ARG A 383 26.73 22.55 27.59
C ARG A 383 25.55 23.40 27.11
N ARG A 384 25.68 24.00 25.92
CA ARG A 384 24.66 24.91 25.36
C ARG A 384 23.41 24.15 24.92
N ASP A 385 23.57 22.90 24.48
CA ASP A 385 22.45 22.04 24.11
C ASP A 385 21.72 21.56 25.37
N ALA A 386 22.45 21.18 26.43
CA ALA A 386 21.86 20.87 27.74
C ALA A 386 21.11 22.07 28.35
N GLU A 387 21.69 23.27 28.25
CA GLU A 387 21.05 24.52 28.72
C GLU A 387 19.77 24.81 27.93
N LYS A 388 19.83 24.70 26.60
CA LYS A 388 18.67 24.92 25.73
C LYS A 388 17.56 23.88 26.00
N ALA A 389 17.93 22.62 26.24
CA ALA A 389 16.98 21.57 26.59
C ALA A 389 16.28 21.88 27.92
N ALA A 390 17.02 22.28 28.95
CA ALA A 390 16.45 22.67 30.24
C ALA A 390 15.54 23.92 30.13
N GLU A 391 15.93 24.94 29.34
CA GLU A 391 15.10 26.12 29.09
C GLU A 391 13.81 25.80 28.33
N ALA A 392 13.85 24.83 27.41
CA ALA A 392 12.68 24.41 26.65
C ALA A 392 11.62 23.71 27.51
N LEU A 393 12.01 23.14 28.66
CA LEU A 393 11.08 22.49 29.58
C LEU A 393 10.29 23.48 30.44
N LEU A 394 10.78 24.71 30.64
CA LEU A 394 10.14 25.65 31.57
C LEU A 394 8.67 25.95 31.19
N PRO A 395 8.32 26.25 29.93
CA PRO A 395 6.92 26.45 29.55
C PRO A 395 6.08 25.19 29.72
N ALA A 396 6.64 24.02 29.38
CA ALA A 396 5.94 22.74 29.47
C ALA A 396 5.68 22.31 30.93
N LEU A 397 6.54 22.71 31.87
CA LEU A 397 6.37 22.45 33.30
C LEU A 397 5.26 23.31 33.93
N GLU A 398 5.07 24.54 33.45
CA GLU A 398 3.99 25.42 33.92
C GLU A 398 2.60 24.85 33.56
N SER A 399 2.51 24.12 32.45
CA SER A 399 1.26 23.53 31.91
C SER A 399 1.22 22.01 32.01
N ALA A 400 2.17 21.37 32.71
CA ALA A 400 2.27 19.92 32.76
C ALA A 400 1.07 19.30 33.48
N SER A 401 0.37 18.39 32.80
CA SER A 401 -0.73 17.66 33.41
C SER A 401 -0.22 16.53 34.29
N VAL A 402 -0.69 16.48 35.53
CA VAL A 402 -0.44 15.34 36.43
C VAL A 402 -1.49 14.28 36.14
N THR A 403 -1.06 13.16 35.57
CA THR A 403 -1.94 12.01 35.36
C THR A 403 -2.18 11.29 36.69
N VAL A 404 -3.38 10.74 36.87
CA VAL A 404 -3.66 9.87 38.02
C VAL A 404 -3.12 8.48 37.68
N ALA A 405 -2.01 8.18 38.33
CA ALA A 405 -1.29 6.94 38.13
C ALA A 405 -2.16 5.74 38.57
N GLY A 406 -2.33 4.73 37.71
CA GLY A 406 -3.11 3.53 38.04
C GLY A 406 -4.58 3.57 37.61
N GLU A 407 -5.03 4.66 36.98
CA GLU A 407 -6.37 4.75 36.39
C GLU A 407 -6.27 4.92 34.86
N PRO A 408 -7.14 4.24 34.09
CA PRO A 408 -7.17 4.40 32.65
C PRO A 408 -7.55 5.84 32.30
N THR A 409 -6.86 6.44 31.34
CA THR A 409 -7.01 7.87 31.04
C THR A 409 -6.92 8.14 29.54
N TYR A 410 -7.87 8.90 28.99
CA TYR A 410 -7.77 9.51 27.68
C TYR A 410 -6.91 10.77 27.75
N GLU A 411 -5.82 10.78 27.00
CA GLU A 411 -4.92 11.90 26.87
C GLU A 411 -5.16 12.61 25.53
N LEU A 412 -5.63 13.85 25.58
CA LEU A 412 -5.71 14.76 24.42
C LEU A 412 -4.39 15.49 24.29
N TYR A 413 -3.73 15.43 23.15
CA TYR A 413 -2.43 16.04 22.93
C TYR A 413 -2.32 16.64 21.53
N GLU A 414 -1.52 17.70 21.40
CA GLU A 414 -1.19 18.31 20.11
C GLU A 414 0.04 17.62 19.51
N SER A 415 -0.02 17.25 18.24
CA SER A 415 1.11 16.71 17.48
C SER A 415 1.21 17.46 16.15
N GLY A 416 2.14 18.42 16.10
CA GLY A 416 2.25 19.35 14.97
C GLY A 416 1.21 20.47 15.06
N GLU A 417 0.27 20.52 14.12
CA GLU A 417 -0.87 21.47 14.09
C GLU A 417 -2.22 20.76 14.31
N GLU A 418 -2.19 19.50 14.77
CA GLU A 418 -3.37 18.65 14.93
C GLU A 418 -3.46 18.11 16.35
N TRP A 419 -4.68 18.10 16.90
CA TRP A 419 -5.06 17.43 18.13
C TRP A 419 -5.33 15.95 17.87
N ARG A 420 -4.87 15.11 18.78
CA ARG A 420 -5.11 13.66 18.79
C ARG A 420 -5.47 13.22 20.19
N TYR A 421 -6.11 12.05 20.28
CA TYR A 421 -6.34 11.40 21.56
C TYR A 421 -5.68 10.03 21.58
N ARG A 422 -5.27 9.61 22.77
CA ARG A 422 -4.87 8.22 23.07
C ARG A 422 -5.44 7.77 24.39
N LEU A 423 -5.73 6.49 24.53
CA LEU A 423 -6.13 5.89 25.80
C LEU A 423 -4.95 5.12 26.39
N VAL A 424 -4.70 5.37 27.66
CA VAL A 424 -3.62 4.79 28.45
C VAL A 424 -4.22 3.89 29.50
N ASP A 425 -3.59 2.74 29.74
CA ASP A 425 -4.00 1.81 30.80
C ASP A 425 -3.46 2.18 32.19
N ASP A 426 -3.88 1.43 33.20
CA ASP A 426 -3.42 1.61 34.59
C ASP A 426 -1.91 1.44 34.79
N SER A 427 -1.23 0.83 33.82
CA SER A 427 0.20 0.57 33.82
C SER A 427 0.96 1.56 32.92
N GLU A 428 0.35 2.67 32.53
CA GLU A 428 0.91 3.73 31.68
C GLU A 428 1.20 3.30 30.23
N HIS A 429 0.63 2.20 29.74
CA HIS A 429 0.78 1.77 28.35
C HIS A 429 -0.34 2.34 27.47
N VAL A 430 0.03 2.82 26.28
CA VAL A 430 -0.95 3.27 25.29
C VAL A 430 -1.64 2.04 24.70
N VAL A 431 -2.95 1.92 24.88
CA VAL A 431 -3.74 0.77 24.41
C VAL A 431 -4.59 1.10 23.19
N ALA A 432 -5.03 2.35 23.04
CA ALA A 432 -5.82 2.79 21.88
C ALA A 432 -5.40 4.19 21.42
N ARG A 433 -5.63 4.49 20.14
CA ARG A 433 -5.48 5.83 19.56
C ARG A 433 -6.66 6.21 18.69
N GLY A 434 -6.91 7.51 18.59
CA GLY A 434 -7.78 8.06 17.56
C GLY A 434 -7.26 7.73 16.15
N PRO A 435 -8.16 7.55 15.16
CA PRO A 435 -7.78 7.11 13.82
C PRO A 435 -7.00 8.17 13.01
N GLU A 436 -7.21 9.45 13.30
CA GLU A 436 -6.56 10.59 12.64
C GLU A 436 -6.48 11.81 13.58
N GLY A 437 -5.84 12.90 13.13
CA GLY A 437 -5.76 14.16 13.88
C GLY A 437 -6.87 15.14 13.49
N THR A 438 -7.30 15.97 14.43
CA THR A 438 -8.27 17.05 14.22
C THR A 438 -7.59 18.40 14.34
N PRO A 439 -7.97 19.43 13.56
CA PRO A 439 -7.39 20.77 13.72
C PRO A 439 -7.84 21.46 15.02
N GLU A 440 -8.94 21.00 15.62
CA GLU A 440 -9.55 21.60 16.80
C GLU A 440 -9.57 20.60 17.96
N HIS A 441 -9.27 21.11 19.16
CA HIS A 441 -9.31 20.37 20.43
C HIS A 441 -10.66 19.64 20.62
N ASP A 442 -11.78 20.36 20.43
CA ASP A 442 -13.13 19.84 20.66
C ASP A 442 -13.46 18.64 19.76
N GLY A 443 -12.86 18.57 18.57
CA GLY A 443 -13.01 17.41 17.68
C GLY A 443 -12.35 16.14 18.24
N SER A 444 -11.16 16.28 18.84
CA SER A 444 -10.44 15.17 19.47
C SER A 444 -11.15 14.70 20.75
N ALA A 445 -11.69 15.63 21.53
CA ALA A 445 -12.51 15.32 22.71
C ALA A 445 -13.80 14.57 22.31
N GLU A 446 -14.50 15.03 21.26
CA GLU A 446 -15.70 14.36 20.75
C GLU A 446 -15.39 12.92 20.31
N TRP A 447 -14.21 12.69 19.73
CA TRP A 447 -13.77 11.34 19.36
C TRP A 447 -13.47 10.45 20.56
N ALA A 448 -12.87 10.97 21.63
CA ALA A 448 -12.66 10.23 22.86
C ALA A 448 -14.00 9.84 23.50
N ASP A 449 -14.97 10.77 23.55
CA ASP A 449 -16.33 10.50 24.03
C ASP A 449 -17.03 9.44 23.16
N GLN A 450 -16.94 9.57 21.83
CA GLN A 450 -17.51 8.59 20.90
C GLN A 450 -16.86 7.21 21.09
N PHE A 451 -15.55 7.12 21.31
CA PHE A 451 -14.91 5.85 21.60
C PHE A 451 -15.42 5.25 22.92
N ALA A 452 -15.46 6.04 24.00
CA ALA A 452 -15.91 5.60 25.32
C ALA A 452 -17.36 5.12 25.32
N GLU A 453 -18.27 5.84 24.65
CA GLU A 453 -19.68 5.48 24.53
C GLU A 453 -19.88 4.17 23.76
N ASN A 454 -19.10 3.98 22.68
CA ASN A 454 -19.28 2.83 21.78
C ASN A 454 -18.55 1.58 22.26
N ALA A 455 -17.43 1.70 22.98
CA ALA A 455 -16.62 0.56 23.40
C ALA A 455 -17.40 -0.43 24.28
N ARG A 456 -18.26 0.06 25.19
CA ARG A 456 -18.98 -0.80 26.15
C ARG A 456 -19.94 -1.78 25.47
N GLU A 457 -20.68 -1.30 24.48
CA GLU A 457 -21.72 -2.06 23.79
C GLU A 457 -21.21 -2.75 22.51
N ALA A 458 -19.97 -2.47 22.11
CA ALA A 458 -19.43 -2.96 20.85
C ALA A 458 -19.30 -4.48 20.79
N ASP A 459 -19.76 -5.08 19.70
CA ASP A 459 -19.53 -6.50 19.43
C ASP A 459 -18.06 -6.77 19.08
N ILE A 460 -17.55 -7.96 19.36
CA ILE A 460 -16.20 -8.36 18.92
C ILE A 460 -16.39 -9.24 17.69
N VAL A 461 -15.81 -8.81 16.57
CA VAL A 461 -15.99 -9.44 15.26
C VAL A 461 -14.61 -9.76 14.66
N GLU A 462 -14.47 -10.96 14.13
CA GLU A 462 -13.24 -11.45 13.53
C GLU A 462 -13.38 -11.51 12.01
N ILE A 463 -12.38 -10.99 11.29
CA ILE A 463 -12.33 -10.99 9.83
C ILE A 463 -11.22 -11.95 9.38
N GLU A 464 -11.61 -13.18 9.06
CA GLU A 464 -10.68 -14.25 8.63
C GLU A 464 -10.40 -14.25 7.11
N ASP A 465 -11.22 -13.55 6.31
CA ASP A 465 -11.18 -13.55 4.83
C ASP A 465 -11.67 -12.21 4.25
N ALA A 466 -11.77 -12.08 2.92
CA ALA A 466 -12.38 -10.91 2.31
C ALA A 466 -13.88 -10.84 2.65
N GLU A 467 -14.27 -10.02 3.62
CA GLU A 467 -15.67 -9.69 3.93
C GLU A 467 -15.99 -8.26 3.49
N TYR A 468 -17.24 -8.00 3.13
CA TYR A 468 -17.72 -6.65 2.88
C TYR A 468 -18.86 -6.33 3.84
N GLU A 469 -18.75 -5.18 4.47
CA GLU A 469 -19.69 -4.73 5.48
C GLU A 469 -20.70 -3.76 4.86
N VAL A 470 -21.94 -3.89 5.29
CA VAL A 470 -23.00 -2.97 4.90
C VAL A 470 -23.49 -2.24 6.14
N TYR A 471 -23.42 -0.91 6.05
CA TYR A 471 -23.85 0.01 7.09
C TYR A 471 -25.23 0.56 6.75
N PRO A 472 -26.12 0.76 7.73
CA PRO A 472 -27.34 1.52 7.53
C PRO A 472 -26.96 2.95 7.13
N ALA A 473 -27.50 3.44 6.01
CA ALA A 473 -27.30 4.84 5.64
C ALA A 473 -27.84 5.76 6.75
N ALA A 474 -26.98 6.63 7.29
CA ALA A 474 -27.37 7.60 8.31
C ALA A 474 -28.54 8.47 7.79
N GLY A 475 -29.75 8.20 8.29
CA GLY A 475 -30.94 9.00 8.01
C GLY A 475 -31.88 8.50 6.90
N ALA A 476 -32.24 7.21 6.88
CA ALA A 476 -33.55 6.79 6.34
C ALA A 476 -34.46 6.38 7.50
N SER A 477 -34.89 7.38 8.29
CA SER A 477 -36.01 7.19 9.20
C SER A 477 -37.20 6.68 8.39
N ALA A 478 -37.64 5.45 8.70
CA ALA A 478 -38.80 4.81 8.10
C ALA A 478 -40.06 5.67 8.38
N GLY A 479 -40.35 6.58 7.47
CA GLY A 479 -41.39 7.58 7.62
C GLY A 479 -42.21 7.74 6.35
N GLY A 480 -43.31 6.99 6.27
CA GLY A 480 -44.47 7.35 5.45
C GLY A 480 -44.46 6.84 4.01
N SER A 481 -45.15 5.72 3.81
CA SER A 481 -45.78 5.36 2.54
C SER A 481 -46.63 6.52 2.02
N ALA A 482 -46.06 7.39 1.17
CA ALA A 482 -46.82 8.34 0.39
C ALA A 482 -47.11 7.71 -0.97
N ALA A 483 -48.37 7.29 -1.13
CA ALA A 483 -48.93 6.77 -2.36
C ALA A 483 -48.66 7.74 -3.53
N SER A 484 -48.11 7.19 -4.60
CA SER A 484 -47.97 7.83 -5.89
C SER A 484 -49.34 8.31 -6.37
N THR A 485 -49.50 9.62 -6.51
CA THR A 485 -50.54 10.18 -7.38
C THR A 485 -49.81 10.89 -8.52
N PRO A 486 -50.09 10.55 -9.80
CA PRO A 486 -49.43 11.20 -10.92
C PRO A 486 -50.09 12.57 -11.11
N ASP A 487 -49.31 13.64 -10.95
CA ASP A 487 -49.72 14.95 -11.48
C ASP A 487 -48.70 15.41 -12.51
N ASP A 488 -49.28 15.77 -13.64
CA ASP A 488 -48.73 16.07 -14.94
C ASP A 488 -48.49 17.58 -14.96
N ASP A 489 -47.25 18.05 -14.88
CA ASP A 489 -46.89 19.39 -15.37
C ASP A 489 -45.37 19.58 -15.46
N LEU A 490 -44.88 19.50 -16.69
CA LEU A 490 -43.56 20.00 -17.11
C LEU A 490 -43.59 21.54 -17.15
N PRO A 491 -42.61 22.26 -16.58
CA PRO A 491 -42.36 23.63 -16.99
C PRO A 491 -41.51 23.65 -18.26
N ALA A 492 -42.03 24.39 -19.26
CA ALA A 492 -41.38 24.66 -20.53
C ALA A 492 -40.08 25.47 -20.37
N THR A 493 -39.10 25.06 -21.17
CA THR A 493 -37.93 25.78 -21.70
C THR A 493 -37.89 27.30 -21.54
N VAL A 494 -36.73 27.81 -21.10
CA VAL A 494 -35.96 28.84 -21.83
C VAL A 494 -34.52 28.38 -21.92
#